data_AF-A0A1V1NUC3-F1
#
_entry.id   AF-A0A1V1NUC3-F1
#
_cell.length_a   1.000
_cell.length_b   1.000
_cell.length_c   1.000
_cell.angle_alpha   90.00
_cell.angle_beta   90.00
_cell.angle_gamma   90.00
#
_symmetry.space_group_name_H-M   'P 1'
#
loop_
_entity.id
_entity.type
_entity.pdbx_description
1 polymer ?
#
loop_
_entity_poly.entity_id
_entity_poly.type
_entity_poly.pdbx_seq_one_letter_code
_entity_poly.pdbx_strand_id
1 'polypeptide(L)'
;MHAESENLGWKYQDDIQFGVSLLAITQPADITTYYSCSMSLYSTDWDMLSTDIRQEEAKFQWILGINPHGNVGSPSDRTSTLSWDPSQFSEQGYYRLIKGYDNETQEVIVGDMRTTTEIQITGGNSEQFFTIIWFPIQDEFEFALDAGWNLIS
;
A
#
# COMPACT_ATOMS: atom_id res chain seq x y z
N MET A 1 -1.12 -0.71 8.75
CA MET A 1 0.15 -0.87 7.99
C MET A 1 1.15 0.08 8.60
N HIS A 2 2.39 -0.36 8.71
CA HIS A 2 3.44 0.29 9.50
C HIS A 2 4.64 0.63 8.62
N ALA A 3 5.23 1.81 8.80
CA ALA A 3 6.47 2.20 8.16
C ALA A 3 7.50 2.62 9.23
N GLU A 4 8.74 2.17 9.08
CA GLU A 4 9.82 2.45 10.02
C GLU A 4 11.13 2.79 9.29
N SER A 5 11.85 3.81 9.78
CA SER A 5 13.19 4.20 9.30
C SER A 5 14.18 4.31 10.46
N GLU A 6 15.40 4.74 10.16
CA GLU A 6 16.41 5.06 11.16
C GLU A 6 15.87 6.07 12.19
N ASN A 7 16.07 5.76 13.47
CA ASN A 7 15.71 6.65 14.56
C ASN A 7 16.74 7.78 14.69
N LEU A 8 16.36 8.96 14.21
CA LEU A 8 17.15 10.19 14.29
C LEU A 8 16.71 11.13 15.44
N GLY A 9 15.97 10.60 16.42
CA GLY A 9 15.46 11.36 17.57
C GLY A 9 14.13 12.09 17.32
N TRP A 10 13.51 11.88 16.16
CA TRP A 10 12.20 12.43 15.76
C TRP A 10 11.25 11.30 15.35
N LYS A 11 10.06 11.60 14.84
CA LYS A 11 9.14 10.57 14.34
C LYS A 11 9.83 9.73 13.25
N TYR A 12 10.10 8.47 13.55
CA TYR A 12 10.77 7.52 12.66
C TYR A 12 9.90 6.33 12.29
N GLN A 13 8.71 6.27 12.89
CA GLN A 13 7.67 5.28 12.66
C GLN A 13 6.37 6.00 12.30
N ASP A 14 5.58 5.40 11.42
CA ASP A 14 4.26 5.90 11.04
C ASP A 14 3.30 4.76 10.74
N ASP A 15 2.02 4.98 11.01
CA ASP A 15 0.98 3.96 10.88
C ASP A 15 -0.23 4.53 10.14
N ILE A 16 -0.76 3.73 9.23
CA ILE A 16 -2.02 4.02 8.52
C ILE A 16 -3.00 2.87 8.67
N GLN A 17 -4.28 3.19 8.56
CA GLN A 17 -5.36 2.22 8.54
C GLN A 17 -6.18 2.35 7.25
N PHE A 18 -6.32 1.24 6.53
CA PHE A 18 -7.17 1.17 5.35
C PHE A 18 -8.02 -0.10 5.41
N GLY A 19 -9.11 -0.13 4.66
CA GLY A 19 -9.94 -1.31 4.57
C GLY A 19 -11.38 -1.00 4.20
N VAL A 20 -12.24 -1.97 4.47
CA VAL A 20 -13.65 -1.93 4.10
C VAL A 20 -14.49 -2.26 5.32
N SER A 21 -15.62 -1.57 5.49
CA SER A 21 -16.57 -1.78 6.58
C SER A 21 -17.98 -1.43 6.13
N LEU A 22 -18.99 -1.67 6.99
CA LEU A 22 -20.37 -1.25 6.74
C LEU A 22 -20.52 0.28 6.72
N LEU A 23 -19.63 1.00 7.40
CA LEU A 23 -19.60 2.45 7.45
C LEU A 23 -18.24 2.95 6.98
N ALA A 24 -18.26 3.93 6.08
CA ALA A 24 -17.04 4.61 5.67
C ALA A 24 -16.51 5.51 6.81
N ILE A 25 -15.20 5.50 7.02
CA ILE A 25 -14.50 6.29 8.04
C ILE A 25 -13.22 6.84 7.39
N THR A 26 -13.07 8.15 7.38
CA THR A 26 -11.81 8.81 7.03
C THR A 26 -11.29 9.61 8.22
N GLN A 27 -9.96 9.64 8.36
CA GLN A 27 -9.29 10.51 9.33
C GLN A 27 -8.12 11.21 8.64
N PRO A 28 -7.99 12.55 8.79
CA PRO A 28 -6.84 13.28 8.28
C PRO A 28 -5.52 12.74 8.83
N ALA A 29 -4.45 12.86 8.04
CA ALA A 29 -3.10 12.58 8.51
C ALA A 29 -2.66 13.62 9.55
N ASP A 30 -1.90 13.17 10.55
CA ASP A 30 -1.22 14.09 11.47
C ASP A 30 0.06 14.62 10.82
N ILE A 31 0.10 15.92 10.58
CA ILE A 31 1.23 16.58 9.92
C ILE A 31 2.30 16.93 10.96
N THR A 32 3.22 16.00 11.16
CA THR A 32 4.38 16.20 12.04
C THR A 32 5.44 17.09 11.37
N THR A 33 5.99 18.04 12.11
CA THR A 33 7.00 18.98 11.57
C THR A 33 8.36 18.34 11.32
N TYR A 34 8.79 17.37 12.12
CA TYR A 34 10.10 16.71 12.00
C TYR A 34 9.96 15.19 12.02
N TYR A 35 10.46 14.53 10.99
CA TYR A 35 10.35 13.09 10.85
C TYR A 35 11.48 12.53 9.99
N SER A 36 11.89 11.29 10.28
CA SER A 36 12.78 10.47 9.43
C SER A 36 12.01 9.44 8.60
N CYS A 37 10.70 9.32 8.81
CA CYS A 37 9.77 8.54 8.00
C CYS A 37 8.37 9.15 8.08
N SER A 38 7.66 9.20 6.96
CA SER A 38 6.21 9.47 6.98
C SER A 38 5.48 8.54 6.03
N MET A 39 4.24 8.23 6.38
CA MET A 39 3.34 7.44 5.55
C MET A 39 1.94 8.04 5.60
N SER A 40 1.26 8.10 4.46
CA SER A 40 -0.10 8.62 4.37
C SER A 40 -0.87 7.92 3.26
N LEU A 41 -2.20 7.87 3.43
CA LEU A 41 -3.15 7.52 2.40
C LEU A 41 -3.58 8.78 1.65
N TYR A 42 -3.94 8.66 0.37
CA TYR A 42 -4.45 9.77 -0.44
C TYR A 42 -5.88 9.49 -0.88
N SER A 43 -6.76 10.49 -0.66
CA SER A 43 -8.10 10.51 -1.25
C SER A 43 -8.01 10.76 -2.76
N THR A 44 -9.15 10.66 -3.46
CA THR A 44 -9.26 11.04 -4.88
C THR A 44 -8.95 12.51 -5.15
N ASP A 45 -9.15 13.36 -4.14
CA ASP A 45 -8.88 14.80 -4.18
C ASP A 45 -7.49 15.13 -3.62
N TRP A 46 -6.66 14.12 -3.37
CA TRP A 46 -5.29 14.22 -2.84
C TRP A 46 -5.18 14.74 -1.41
N ASP A 47 -6.24 14.61 -0.60
CA ASP A 47 -6.14 14.83 0.84
C ASP A 47 -5.33 13.73 1.50
N MET A 48 -4.42 14.11 2.40
CA MET A 48 -3.63 13.17 3.19
C MET A 48 -4.45 12.62 4.36
N LEU A 49 -4.54 11.30 4.44
CA LEU A 49 -5.32 10.56 5.43
C LEU A 49 -4.42 9.62 6.24
N SER A 50 -4.72 9.49 7.53
CA SER A 50 -4.19 8.42 8.39
C SER A 50 -5.11 7.19 8.36
N THR A 51 -6.41 7.41 8.10
CA THR A 51 -7.40 6.34 7.97
C THR A 51 -8.26 6.54 6.74
N ASP A 52 -8.45 5.48 5.95
CA ASP A 52 -9.43 5.40 4.84
C ASP A 52 -10.12 4.01 4.83
N ILE A 53 -11.20 3.91 5.60
CA ILE A 53 -12.12 2.77 5.57
C ILE A 53 -13.29 3.11 4.65
N ARG A 54 -13.55 2.29 3.63
CA ARG A 54 -14.61 2.52 2.66
C ARG A 54 -15.79 1.59 2.88
N GLN A 55 -16.96 1.99 2.39
CA GLN A 55 -18.12 1.09 2.34
C GLN A 55 -17.95 0.06 1.23
N GLU A 56 -18.60 -1.11 1.35
CA GLU A 56 -18.52 -2.19 0.35
C GLU A 56 -18.80 -1.73 -1.11
N GLU A 57 -17.86 -2.03 -2.02
CA GLU A 57 -17.85 -1.72 -3.45
C GLU A 57 -17.20 -2.90 -4.21
N ALA A 58 -17.31 -2.91 -5.55
CA ALA A 58 -16.82 -4.01 -6.38
C ALA A 58 -15.28 -4.08 -6.52
N LYS A 59 -14.57 -2.97 -6.29
CA LYS A 59 -13.11 -2.88 -6.39
C LYS A 59 -12.60 -1.78 -5.47
N PHE A 60 -11.52 -2.06 -4.75
CA PHE A 60 -10.88 -1.07 -3.88
C PHE A 60 -9.44 -0.79 -4.28
N GLN A 61 -9.09 0.50 -4.26
CA GLN A 61 -7.75 0.99 -4.48
C GLN A 61 -7.42 2.06 -3.45
N TRP A 62 -6.30 1.90 -2.75
CA TRP A 62 -5.76 2.89 -1.82
C TRP A 62 -4.40 3.34 -2.29
N ILE A 63 -4.23 4.65 -2.46
CA ILE A 63 -2.95 5.27 -2.83
C ILE A 63 -2.20 5.56 -1.53
N LEU A 64 -0.94 5.16 -1.48
CA LEU A 64 -0.01 5.39 -0.38
C LEU A 64 1.10 6.30 -0.85
N GLY A 65 1.44 7.29 -0.04
CA GLY A 65 2.67 8.06 -0.16
C GLY A 65 3.57 7.74 1.03
N ILE A 66 4.82 7.39 0.76
CA ILE A 66 5.82 7.06 1.78
C ILE A 66 7.05 7.92 1.53
N ASN A 67 7.47 8.71 2.50
CA ASN A 67 8.74 9.41 2.45
C ASN A 67 9.75 8.64 3.31
N PRO A 68 10.62 7.80 2.71
CA PRO A 68 11.50 6.91 3.46
C PRO A 68 12.68 7.63 4.16
N HIS A 69 12.88 8.89 3.79
CA HIS A 69 13.92 9.76 4.31
C HIS A 69 13.35 10.72 5.35
N GLY A 70 12.19 11.30 5.08
CA GLY A 70 11.67 12.43 5.82
C GLY A 70 12.51 13.69 5.70
N ASN A 71 12.36 14.62 6.63
CA ASN A 71 12.89 15.98 6.50
C ASN A 71 14.00 16.35 7.49
N VAL A 72 14.55 15.36 8.22
CA VAL A 72 15.69 15.51 9.13
C VAL A 72 16.84 14.59 8.71
N GLY A 73 18.08 14.94 9.06
CA GLY A 73 19.26 14.10 8.79
C GLY A 73 20.10 14.54 7.58
N SER A 74 20.93 13.61 7.09
CA SER A 74 21.80 13.85 5.92
C SER A 74 20.97 13.99 4.63
N PRO A 75 21.51 14.51 3.51
CA PRO A 75 20.80 14.58 2.23
C PRO A 75 20.84 13.28 1.42
N SER A 76 21.53 12.23 1.90
CA SER A 76 21.66 10.97 1.16
C SER A 76 20.37 10.16 1.28
N ASP A 77 20.01 9.45 0.21
CA ASP A 77 18.86 8.54 0.21
C ASP A 77 18.90 7.60 1.41
N ARG A 78 17.71 7.36 1.98
CA ARG A 78 17.50 6.44 3.10
C ARG A 78 16.42 5.44 2.78
N THR A 79 16.43 4.37 3.56
CA THR A 79 15.52 3.25 3.40
C THR A 79 14.59 3.17 4.59
N SER A 80 13.29 3.06 4.31
CA SER A 80 12.29 2.65 5.29
C SER A 80 11.81 1.24 4.99
N THR A 81 11.48 0.51 6.05
CA THR A 81 10.75 -0.75 5.96
C THR A 81 9.25 -0.44 6.02
N LEU A 82 8.50 -0.88 5.01
CA LEU A 82 7.04 -0.92 5.05
C LEU A 82 6.62 -2.34 5.39
N SER A 83 5.78 -2.51 6.41
CA SER A 83 5.30 -3.82 6.85
C SER A 83 3.80 -3.82 7.18
N TRP A 84 3.18 -4.99 7.14
CA TRP A 84 1.77 -5.17 7.43
C TRP A 84 1.49 -6.54 8.03
N ASP A 85 0.41 -6.61 8.80
CA ASP A 85 -0.09 -7.86 9.39
C ASP A 85 -1.14 -8.48 8.45
N PRO A 86 -0.83 -9.60 7.76
CA PRO A 86 -1.76 -10.24 6.84
C PRO A 86 -2.98 -10.85 7.54
N SER A 87 -2.96 -11.05 8.87
CA SER A 87 -4.12 -11.54 9.62
C SER A 87 -5.27 -10.54 9.69
N GLN A 88 -4.99 -9.26 9.39
CA GLN A 88 -6.00 -8.19 9.33
C GLN A 88 -6.70 -8.12 7.96
N PHE A 89 -6.26 -8.90 6.98
CA PHE A 89 -6.83 -8.88 5.64
C PHE A 89 -8.04 -9.81 5.54
N SER A 90 -9.08 -9.37 4.83
CA SER A 90 -10.26 -10.22 4.53
C SER A 90 -9.82 -11.51 3.85
N GLU A 91 -10.39 -12.66 4.18
CA GLU A 91 -10.09 -13.93 3.50
C GLU A 91 -10.64 -13.99 2.06
N GLN A 92 -11.57 -13.10 1.68
CA GLN A 92 -12.36 -13.20 0.45
C GLN A 92 -11.75 -12.46 -0.76
N GLY A 93 -10.44 -12.32 -0.84
CA GLY A 93 -9.80 -11.55 -1.92
C GLY A 93 -8.30 -11.72 -2.03
N TYR A 94 -7.67 -10.94 -2.87
CA TYR A 94 -6.22 -10.78 -2.94
C TYR A 94 -5.86 -9.31 -2.83
N TYR A 95 -4.75 -9.03 -2.12
CA TYR A 95 -4.20 -7.69 -1.96
C TYR A 95 -2.89 -7.63 -2.73
N ARG A 96 -2.79 -6.70 -3.68
CA ARG A 96 -1.60 -6.47 -4.50
C ARG A 96 -1.06 -5.07 -4.20
N LEU A 97 0.26 -4.96 -4.10
CA LEU A 97 0.96 -3.68 -4.04
C LEU A 97 1.59 -3.39 -5.41
N ILE A 98 1.20 -2.29 -6.03
CA ILE A 98 1.82 -1.80 -7.26
C ILE A 98 2.57 -0.50 -6.99
N LYS A 99 3.57 -0.22 -7.81
CA LYS A 99 4.27 1.07 -7.78
C LYS A 99 3.42 2.16 -8.42
N GLY A 100 3.54 3.37 -7.90
CA GLY A 100 2.84 4.55 -8.41
C GLY A 100 1.41 4.69 -7.88
N TYR A 101 0.79 5.78 -8.29
CA TYR A 101 -0.61 6.13 -8.03
C TYR A 101 -1.46 6.09 -9.30
N ASP A 102 -0.82 6.14 -10.47
CA ASP A 102 -1.45 5.99 -11.76
C ASP A 102 -1.52 4.49 -12.10
N ASN A 103 -2.65 4.03 -12.63
CA ASN A 103 -2.76 2.64 -13.10
C ASN A 103 -1.93 2.41 -14.40
N GLU A 104 -0.97 3.29 -14.72
CA GLU A 104 -0.22 3.33 -15.98
C GLU A 104 1.00 2.42 -15.95
N THR A 105 1.81 2.48 -14.90
CA THR A 105 3.06 1.70 -14.83
C THR A 105 2.82 0.20 -14.60
N GLN A 106 1.74 -0.16 -13.90
CA GLN A 106 1.35 -1.54 -13.56
C GLN A 106 2.49 -2.41 -12.99
N GLU A 107 3.56 -1.80 -12.47
CA GLU A 107 4.70 -2.51 -11.90
C GLU A 107 4.27 -3.14 -10.58
N VAL A 108 4.15 -4.46 -10.57
CA VAL A 108 3.77 -5.21 -9.37
C VAL A 108 4.97 -5.37 -8.46
N ILE A 109 4.91 -4.76 -7.28
CA ILE A 109 5.94 -4.86 -6.24
C ILE A 109 5.68 -6.08 -5.35
N VAL A 110 4.42 -6.31 -4.98
CA VAL A 110 3.99 -7.49 -4.23
C VAL A 110 2.74 -8.06 -4.87
N GLY A 111 2.84 -9.29 -5.39
CA GLY A 111 1.75 -9.98 -6.08
C GLY A 111 0.60 -10.41 -5.15
N ASP A 112 0.94 -10.86 -3.94
CA ASP A 112 0.02 -11.16 -2.85
C ASP A 112 0.62 -10.74 -1.51
N MET A 113 0.05 -9.69 -0.91
CA MET A 113 0.46 -9.12 0.36
C MET A 113 0.17 -10.05 1.56
N ARG A 114 -0.43 -11.23 1.39
CA ARG A 114 -0.45 -12.25 2.45
C ARG A 114 0.82 -13.07 2.54
N THR A 115 1.54 -13.20 1.42
CA THR A 115 2.75 -14.04 1.32
C THR A 115 4.03 -13.26 1.54
N THR A 116 4.05 -12.00 1.10
CA THR A 116 5.09 -11.03 1.43
C THR A 116 4.47 -10.03 2.38
N THR A 117 5.10 -9.83 3.55
CA THR A 117 4.55 -8.99 4.63
C THR A 117 5.32 -7.70 4.84
N GLU A 118 6.41 -7.50 4.10
CA GLU A 118 7.25 -6.31 4.18
C GLU A 118 8.00 -6.03 2.87
N ILE A 119 8.34 -4.76 2.64
CA ILE A 119 9.25 -4.32 1.58
C ILE A 119 10.17 -3.20 2.09
N GLN A 120 11.31 -3.04 1.42
CA GLN A 120 12.22 -1.91 1.64
C GLN A 120 11.98 -0.84 0.58
N ILE A 121 11.86 0.41 1.00
CA ILE A 121 11.63 1.57 0.13
C ILE A 121 12.77 2.54 0.33
N THR A 122 13.54 2.80 -0.73
CA THR A 122 14.68 3.73 -0.69
C THR A 122 14.35 4.99 -1.50
N GLY A 123 14.70 6.15 -0.95
CA GLY A 123 14.58 7.43 -1.65
C GLY A 123 15.10 8.60 -0.81
N GLY A 124 15.15 9.77 -1.44
CA GLY A 124 15.44 11.05 -0.78
C GLY A 124 14.22 11.62 -0.03
N ASN A 125 14.28 12.90 0.33
CA ASN A 125 13.16 13.62 0.96
C ASN A 125 12.04 13.92 -0.05
N SER A 126 11.36 12.86 -0.49
CA SER A 126 10.22 12.93 -1.39
C SER A 126 9.33 11.71 -1.21
N GLU A 127 8.04 11.87 -1.49
CA GLU A 127 7.08 10.76 -1.46
C GLU A 127 7.36 9.77 -2.59
N GLN A 128 7.41 8.51 -2.22
CA GLN A 128 7.36 7.35 -3.09
C GLN A 128 5.92 6.82 -3.06
N PHE A 129 5.29 6.75 -4.22
CA PHE A 129 3.89 6.35 -4.32
C PHE A 129 3.74 4.85 -4.61
N PHE A 130 2.73 4.27 -3.97
CA PHE A 130 2.29 2.90 -4.20
C PHE A 130 0.77 2.85 -4.18
N THR A 131 0.19 1.83 -4.80
CA THR A 131 -1.25 1.57 -4.73
C THR A 131 -1.50 0.16 -4.25
N ILE A 132 -2.30 0.03 -3.19
CA ILE A 132 -2.87 -1.24 -2.78
C ILE A 132 -4.14 -1.46 -3.59
N ILE A 133 -4.22 -2.58 -4.29
CA ILE A 133 -5.44 -2.99 -5.00
C ILE A 133 -5.97 -4.25 -4.36
N TRP A 134 -7.25 -4.24 -4.02
CA TRP A 134 -7.99 -5.42 -3.62
C TRP A 134 -8.85 -5.92 -4.78
N PHE A 135 -8.86 -7.23 -4.96
CA PHE A 135 -9.76 -7.92 -5.88
C PHE A 135 -10.43 -9.07 -5.14
N PRO A 136 -11.73 -9.32 -5.36
CA PRO A 136 -12.38 -10.49 -4.81
C PRO A 136 -11.72 -11.76 -5.36
N ILE A 137 -11.70 -12.84 -4.57
CA ILE A 137 -11.45 -14.17 -5.12
C ILE A 137 -12.59 -14.42 -6.10
N GLN A 138 -12.29 -14.48 -7.40
CA GLN A 138 -13.27 -14.95 -8.36
C GLN A 138 -13.43 -16.45 -8.11
N ASP A 139 -14.61 -16.85 -7.66
CA ASP A 139 -15.04 -18.24 -7.73
C ASP A 139 -15.02 -18.63 -9.22
N GLU A 140 -14.11 -19.54 -9.57
CA GLU A 140 -14.04 -20.26 -10.84
C GLU A 140 -13.72 -19.44 -12.10
N PHE A 141 -12.50 -19.62 -12.61
CA PHE A 141 -12.25 -19.46 -14.05
C PHE A 141 -12.67 -20.75 -14.74
N GLU A 142 -13.83 -20.76 -15.39
CA GLU A 142 -14.17 -21.82 -16.33
C GLU A 142 -13.35 -21.61 -17.61
N PHE A 143 -12.24 -22.35 -17.73
CA PHE A 143 -11.54 -22.45 -18.99
C PHE A 143 -12.39 -23.32 -19.93
N ALA A 144 -13.09 -22.69 -20.88
CA ALA A 144 -13.62 -23.41 -22.03
C ALA A 144 -12.43 -23.93 -22.86
N LEU A 145 -12.00 -25.15 -22.56
CA LEU A 145 -11.06 -25.87 -23.40
C LEU A 145 -11.83 -26.31 -24.65
N ASP A 146 -11.75 -25.52 -25.73
CA ASP A 146 -12.17 -25.99 -27.04
C ASP A 146 -11.38 -27.26 -27.39
N ALA A 147 -12.08 -28.29 -27.88
CA ALA A 147 -11.47 -29.56 -28.27
C ALA A 147 -10.38 -29.30 -29.32
N GLY A 148 -9.11 -29.43 -28.93
CA GLY A 148 -7.96 -29.19 -29.82
C GLY A 148 -6.73 -28.59 -29.14
N TRP A 149 -6.84 -28.06 -27.92
CA TRP A 149 -5.68 -27.61 -27.14
C TRP A 149 -4.90 -28.79 -26.58
N ASN A 150 -3.81 -29.19 -27.24
CA ASN A 150 -2.77 -30.02 -26.64
C ASN A 150 -1.70 -29.11 -26.04
N LEU A 151 -1.69 -28.96 -24.72
CA LEU A 151 -0.52 -28.44 -24.01
C LEU A 151 0.52 -29.56 -23.97
N ILE A 152 1.44 -29.53 -24.93
CA ILE A 152 2.62 -30.39 -24.90
C ILE A 152 3.72 -29.58 -24.19
N SER A 153 4.25 -30.10 -23.09
CA SER A 153 5.44 -29.59 -22.38
C SER A 153 6.73 -29.96 -23.11
#